data_AF-A0AA41MHZ8-F1
#
_entry.id   AF-A0AA41MHZ8-F1
#
_cell.length_a   1.000
_cell.length_b   1.000
_cell.length_c   1.000
_cell.angle_alpha   90.00
_cell.angle_beta   90.00
_cell.angle_gamma   90.00
#
_symmetry.space_group_name_H-M   'P 1'
#
loop_
_entity.id
_entity.type
_entity.pdbx_description
1 polymer ?
#
loop_
_entity_poly.entity_id
_entity_poly.type
_entity_poly.pdbx_seq_one_letter_code
_entity_poly.pdbx_strand_id
1 'polypeptide(L)'
;MNQTLVLEFLLLGLTDDPALQPLIFSLFLSMYLVTILGNLLIILAISFDSHLHTPMYFFLSNLSLNDICLSTSIIPKMLVNILRQNQTITYTGCLTQTGFVLVFLYMENFLLAVMAYDRYVAICHPLMYTIIMKPSLCFRLVLVSQLISTADTLLHTLMLLRLSFCTELQIPHFFCDLA
;
A
#
# COMPACT_ATOMS: atom_id res chain seq x y z
N MET A 1 -16.61 6.92 19.97
CA MET A 1 -15.57 7.68 20.72
C MET A 1 -14.41 7.91 19.78
N ASN A 2 -13.89 9.14 19.73
CA ASN A 2 -13.19 9.77 18.60
C ASN A 2 -12.03 8.96 18.00
N GLN A 3 -12.26 8.29 16.87
CA GLN A 3 -11.19 7.74 16.02
C GLN A 3 -10.48 8.82 15.19
N THR A 4 -11.10 10.00 15.06
CA THR A 4 -10.41 11.22 14.63
C THR A 4 -9.22 11.49 15.54
N LEU A 5 -9.36 11.26 16.85
CA LEU A 5 -8.34 11.52 17.86
C LEU A 5 -7.09 10.64 17.68
N VAL A 6 -7.20 9.44 17.08
CA VAL A 6 -6.07 8.51 16.86
C VAL A 6 -5.27 8.87 15.61
N LEU A 7 -5.96 9.26 14.52
CA LEU A 7 -5.29 9.80 13.34
C LEU A 7 -4.70 11.19 13.63
N GLU A 8 -5.42 11.99 14.41
CA GLU A 8 -4.97 13.24 15.01
C GLU A 8 -3.74 12.98 15.89
N PHE A 9 -3.73 11.97 16.76
CA PHE A 9 -2.58 11.60 17.60
C PHE A 9 -1.37 11.07 16.82
N LEU A 10 -1.58 10.33 15.74
CA LEU A 10 -0.47 9.84 14.92
C LEU A 10 0.15 10.98 14.09
N LEU A 11 -0.64 12.01 13.75
CA LEU A 11 -0.15 13.25 13.15
C LEU A 11 0.48 14.21 14.16
N LEU A 12 -0.12 14.34 15.34
CA LEU A 12 0.33 15.19 16.46
C LEU A 12 1.57 14.59 17.14
N GLY A 13 1.67 13.25 17.16
CA GLY A 13 2.80 12.48 17.67
C GLY A 13 4.04 12.51 16.78
N LEU A 14 3.92 12.93 15.52
CA LEU A 14 5.09 13.25 14.70
C LEU A 14 5.76 14.55 15.17
N THR A 15 4.98 15.51 15.68
CA THR A 15 5.45 16.71 16.40
C THR A 15 4.31 17.67 16.78
N ASP A 16 4.29 18.12 18.03
CA ASP A 16 3.46 19.23 18.55
C ASP A 16 4.05 20.63 18.23
N ASP A 17 5.30 20.69 17.75
CA ASP A 17 6.00 21.93 17.43
C ASP A 17 5.57 22.51 16.05
N PRO A 18 4.88 23.66 16.01
CA PRO A 18 4.48 24.31 14.77
C PRO A 18 5.66 24.69 13.85
N ALA A 19 6.89 24.76 14.37
CA ALA A 19 8.08 25.03 13.56
C ALA A 19 8.52 23.84 12.68
N LEU A 20 8.22 22.59 13.08
CA LEU A 20 8.65 21.39 12.35
C LEU A 20 7.58 20.86 11.39
N GLN A 21 6.32 21.27 11.57
CA GLN A 21 5.22 21.02 10.64
C GLN A 21 5.52 21.34 9.15
N PRO A 22 6.11 22.50 8.78
CA PRO A 22 6.50 22.78 7.39
C PRO A 22 7.63 21.87 6.88
N LEU A 23 8.53 21.42 7.75
CA LEU A 23 9.61 20.51 7.39
C LEU A 23 9.05 19.10 7.09
N ILE A 24 8.14 18.62 7.91
CA ILE A 24 7.42 17.35 7.71
C ILE A 24 6.59 17.39 6.42
N PHE A 25 5.88 18.49 6.18
CA PHE A 25 5.13 18.70 4.94
C PHE A 25 6.05 18.63 3.70
N SER A 26 7.17 19.35 3.74
CA SER A 26 8.16 19.37 2.66
C SER A 26 8.77 17.98 2.42
N LEU A 27 9.09 17.24 3.48
CA LEU A 27 9.62 15.88 3.40
C LEU A 27 8.65 14.92 2.71
N PHE A 28 7.39 14.88 3.17
CA PHE A 28 6.39 13.99 2.59
C PHE A 28 6.00 14.37 1.16
N LEU A 29 5.94 15.68 0.86
CA LEU A 29 5.74 16.15 -0.51
C LEU A 29 6.89 15.73 -1.43
N SER A 30 8.13 15.88 -0.98
CA SER A 30 9.32 15.46 -1.72
C SER A 30 9.31 13.95 -1.97
N MET A 31 9.08 13.14 -0.93
CA MET A 31 8.95 11.69 -1.08
C MET A 31 7.85 11.32 -2.07
N TYR A 32 6.67 11.94 -1.99
CA TYR A 32 5.59 11.71 -2.95
C TYR A 32 6.01 11.99 -4.39
N LEU A 33 6.60 13.16 -4.65
CA LEU A 33 7.05 13.52 -5.99
C LEU A 33 8.10 12.55 -6.52
N VAL A 34 9.08 12.19 -5.70
CA VAL A 34 10.13 11.22 -6.07
C VAL A 34 9.51 9.86 -6.38
N THR A 35 8.59 9.36 -5.55
CA THR A 35 7.93 8.07 -5.78
C THR A 35 7.09 8.06 -7.05
N ILE A 36 6.32 9.12 -7.31
CA ILE A 36 5.53 9.24 -8.54
C ILE A 36 6.43 9.31 -9.77
N LEU A 37 7.43 10.20 -9.76
CA LEU A 37 8.37 10.36 -10.87
C LEU A 37 9.15 9.07 -11.13
N GLY A 38 9.70 8.46 -10.09
CA GLY A 38 10.49 7.23 -10.20
C GLY A 38 9.67 6.09 -10.79
N ASN A 39 8.48 5.81 -10.25
CA ASN A 39 7.62 4.73 -10.73
C ASN A 39 7.05 4.99 -12.12
N LEU A 40 6.75 6.25 -12.45
CA LEU A 40 6.32 6.62 -13.80
C LEU A 40 7.44 6.40 -14.82
N LEU A 41 8.68 6.76 -14.48
CA LEU A 41 9.85 6.51 -15.32
C LEU A 41 10.09 5.01 -15.54
N ILE A 42 9.89 4.17 -14.52
CA ILE A 42 9.99 2.71 -14.66
C ILE A 42 8.94 2.19 -15.66
N ILE A 43 7.68 2.60 -15.51
CA ILE A 43 6.59 2.20 -16.42
C ILE A 43 6.89 2.65 -17.85
N LEU A 44 7.33 3.90 -18.02
CA LEU A 44 7.69 4.44 -19.34
C LEU A 44 8.87 3.66 -19.95
N ALA A 45 9.94 3.42 -19.19
CA ALA A 45 11.09 2.67 -19.67
C ALA A 45 10.72 1.27 -20.16
N ILE A 46 9.85 0.56 -19.43
CA ILE A 46 9.36 -0.77 -19.82
C ILE A 46 8.48 -0.69 -21.08
N SER A 47 7.67 0.37 -21.23
CA SER A 47 6.79 0.55 -22.39
C SER A 47 7.51 0.92 -23.68
N PHE A 48 8.65 1.62 -23.60
CA PHE A 48 9.42 2.06 -24.76
C PHE A 48 10.41 1.00 -25.25
N ASP A 49 10.90 0.14 -24.37
CA ASP A 49 11.90 -0.87 -24.73
C ASP A 49 11.29 -2.28 -24.81
N SER A 50 11.06 -2.75 -26.03
CA SER A 50 10.55 -4.09 -26.29
C SER A 50 11.49 -5.21 -25.82
N HIS A 51 12.80 -4.95 -25.64
CA HIS A 51 13.73 -5.94 -25.09
C HIS A 51 13.52 -6.16 -23.58
N LEU A 52 12.86 -5.23 -22.90
CA LEU A 52 12.45 -5.36 -21.50
C LEU A 52 11.10 -6.07 -21.34
N HIS A 53 10.47 -6.62 -22.39
CA HIS A 53 9.21 -7.37 -22.24
C HIS A 53 9.40 -8.80 -21.68
N THR A 54 10.13 -8.94 -20.58
CA THR A 54 10.24 -10.19 -19.83
C THR A 54 9.19 -10.24 -18.70
N PRO A 55 8.81 -11.44 -18.24
CA PRO A 55 7.88 -11.62 -17.11
C PRO A 55 8.21 -10.77 -15.87
N MET A 56 9.50 -10.61 -15.56
CA MET A 56 9.97 -9.79 -14.45
C MET A 56 9.55 -8.33 -14.57
N TYR A 57 9.74 -7.72 -15.74
CA TYR A 57 9.37 -6.31 -15.97
C TYR A 57 7.85 -6.11 -16.01
N PHE A 58 7.09 -7.12 -16.44
CA PHE A 58 5.64 -7.08 -16.28
C PHE A 58 5.23 -6.98 -14.80
N PHE A 59 5.82 -7.78 -13.92
CA PHE A 59 5.56 -7.66 -12.47
C PHE A 59 6.07 -6.33 -11.90
N LEU A 60 7.23 -5.85 -12.36
CA LEU A 60 7.77 -4.56 -11.94
C LEU A 60 6.86 -3.39 -12.33
N SER A 61 6.26 -3.40 -13.52
CA SER A 61 5.29 -2.40 -13.94
C SER A 61 4.04 -2.41 -13.06
N ASN A 62 3.54 -3.59 -12.70
CA ASN A 62 2.41 -3.72 -11.76
C ASN A 62 2.79 -3.23 -10.35
N LEU A 63 4.02 -3.50 -9.89
CA LEU A 63 4.53 -2.99 -8.62
C LEU A 63 4.60 -1.45 -8.62
N SER A 64 5.17 -0.86 -9.68
CA SER A 64 5.25 0.60 -9.80
C SER A 64 3.88 1.27 -9.85
N LEU A 65 2.88 0.64 -10.48
CA LEU A 65 1.49 1.11 -10.43
C LEU A 65 0.92 1.01 -9.01
N ASN A 66 1.17 -0.09 -8.32
CA ASN A 66 0.76 -0.29 -6.94
C ASN A 66 1.36 0.75 -5.99
N ASP A 67 2.66 1.07 -6.14
CA ASP A 67 3.38 2.07 -5.34
C ASP A 67 2.83 3.48 -5.54
N ILE A 68 2.49 3.83 -6.78
CA ILE A 68 1.80 5.09 -7.11
C ILE A 68 0.45 5.13 -6.40
N CYS A 69 -0.36 4.08 -6.52
CA CYS A 69 -1.69 4.02 -5.89
C CYS A 69 -1.61 4.10 -4.36
N LEU A 70 -0.66 3.39 -3.75
CA LEU A 70 -0.41 3.41 -2.30
C LEU A 70 -0.01 4.81 -1.84
N SER A 71 0.97 5.42 -2.52
CA SER A 71 1.48 6.76 -2.21
C SER A 71 0.38 7.81 -2.33
N THR A 72 -0.43 7.77 -3.40
CA THR A 72 -1.57 8.68 -3.61
C THR A 72 -2.71 8.44 -2.62
N SER A 73 -2.84 7.25 -2.03
CA SER A 73 -3.87 6.96 -1.02
C SER A 73 -3.50 7.46 0.38
N ILE A 74 -2.21 7.50 0.71
CA ILE A 74 -1.70 7.87 2.04
C ILE A 74 -1.34 9.36 2.10
N ILE A 75 -0.51 9.82 1.15
CA ILE A 75 0.22 11.08 1.28
C ILE A 75 -0.68 12.31 1.09
N PRO A 76 -1.58 12.40 0.09
CA PRO A 76 -2.45 13.57 -0.10
C PRO A 76 -3.35 13.84 1.10
N LYS A 77 -3.87 12.79 1.75
CA LYS A 77 -4.70 12.95 2.95
C LYS A 77 -3.91 13.42 4.14
N MET A 78 -2.68 12.94 4.32
CA MET A 78 -1.78 13.41 5.36
C MET A 78 -1.40 14.89 5.14
N LEU A 79 -1.09 15.31 3.89
CA LEU A 79 -0.80 16.71 3.57
C LEU A 79 -2.00 17.63 3.80
N VAL A 80 -3.20 17.21 3.38
CA VAL A 80 -4.43 17.98 3.62
C VAL A 80 -4.74 18.08 5.12
N ASN A 81 -4.42 17.05 5.91
CA ASN A 81 -4.59 17.07 7.36
C ASN A 81 -3.61 18.05 8.04
N ILE A 82 -2.40 18.23 7.50
CA ILE A 82 -1.44 19.24 7.97
C ILE A 82 -1.91 20.67 7.65
N LEU A 83 -2.53 20.89 6.49
CA LEU A 83 -2.98 22.21 6.01
C LEU A 83 -4.30 22.69 6.65
N ARG A 84 -5.23 21.78 6.92
CA ARG A 84 -6.49 22.06 7.63
C ARG A 84 -6.36 21.54 9.06
N GLN A 85 -6.09 22.43 10.01
CA GLN A 85 -6.22 22.20 11.46
C GLN A 85 -7.62 21.73 11.93
N ASN A 86 -8.54 21.34 11.04
CA ASN A 86 -9.90 20.92 11.35
C ASN A 86 -10.15 19.48 10.88
N GLN A 87 -10.19 18.59 11.87
CA GLN A 87 -9.97 17.15 11.74
C GLN A 87 -11.26 16.34 11.80
N THR A 88 -11.99 16.28 10.69
CA THR A 88 -13.21 15.44 10.62
C THR A 88 -13.21 14.55 9.39
N ILE A 89 -12.40 13.49 9.44
CA ILE A 89 -12.62 12.31 8.57
C ILE A 89 -13.79 11.52 9.17
N THR A 90 -14.79 11.22 8.36
CA THR A 90 -15.89 10.34 8.76
C THR A 90 -15.36 8.94 9.05
N TYR A 91 -15.95 8.24 10.03
CA TYR A 91 -15.55 6.88 10.38
C TYR A 91 -15.49 5.93 9.16
N THR A 92 -16.49 6.03 8.28
CA THR A 92 -16.53 5.30 7.01
C THR A 92 -15.37 5.67 6.07
N GLY A 93 -14.97 6.94 6.04
CA GLY A 93 -13.82 7.43 5.26
C GLY A 93 -12.46 6.96 5.78
N CYS A 94 -12.33 6.75 7.09
CA CYS A 94 -11.14 6.16 7.71
C CYS A 94 -11.06 4.65 7.39
N LEU A 95 -12.15 3.91 7.64
CA LEU A 95 -12.20 2.47 7.41
C LEU A 95 -11.93 2.10 5.94
N THR A 96 -12.54 2.84 5.00
CA THR A 96 -12.29 2.64 3.57
C THR A 96 -10.84 2.94 3.19
N GLN A 97 -10.24 4.01 3.72
CA GLN A 97 -8.83 4.34 3.45
C GLN A 97 -7.88 3.28 3.99
N THR A 98 -8.05 2.85 5.24
CA THR A 98 -7.23 1.80 5.84
C THR A 98 -7.37 0.49 5.06
N GLY A 99 -8.58 0.15 4.63
CA GLY A 99 -8.83 -0.99 3.75
C GLY A 99 -8.04 -0.92 2.45
N PHE A 100 -8.10 0.20 1.73
CA PHE A 100 -7.34 0.38 0.49
C PHE A 100 -5.83 0.28 0.70
N VAL A 101 -5.30 0.92 1.75
CA VAL A 101 -3.88 0.88 2.08
C VAL A 101 -3.42 -0.56 2.35
N LEU A 102 -4.18 -1.31 3.15
CA LEU A 102 -3.87 -2.71 3.42
C LEU A 102 -3.89 -3.55 2.14
N VAL A 103 -4.85 -3.33 1.22
CA VAL A 103 -4.92 -4.09 -0.04
C VAL A 103 -3.65 -3.88 -0.86
N PHE A 104 -3.22 -2.63 -0.99
CA PHE A 104 -2.02 -2.30 -1.75
C PHE A 104 -0.74 -2.82 -1.07
N LEU A 105 -0.65 -2.81 0.26
CA LEU A 105 0.48 -3.38 1.00
C LEU A 105 0.59 -4.90 0.82
N TYR A 106 -0.52 -5.63 0.95
CA TYR A 106 -0.50 -7.07 0.70
C TYR A 106 -0.15 -7.37 -0.76
N MET A 107 -0.69 -6.59 -1.71
CA MET A 107 -0.38 -6.74 -3.12
C MET A 107 1.11 -6.54 -3.42
N GLU A 108 1.74 -5.53 -2.82
CA GLU A 108 3.19 -5.29 -2.92
C GLU A 108 3.98 -6.53 -2.47
N ASN A 109 3.65 -7.08 -1.30
CA ASN A 109 4.31 -8.27 -0.76
C ASN A 109 4.16 -9.49 -1.67
N PHE A 110 2.96 -9.74 -2.21
CA PHE A 110 2.76 -10.84 -3.15
C PHE A 110 3.50 -10.62 -4.47
N LEU A 111 3.54 -9.40 -5.00
CA LEU A 111 4.31 -9.08 -6.21
C LEU A 111 5.81 -9.30 -5.99
N LEU A 112 6.35 -8.87 -4.84
CA LEU A 112 7.74 -9.14 -4.46
C LEU A 112 8.03 -10.65 -4.39
N ALA A 113 7.13 -11.43 -3.79
CA ALA A 113 7.26 -12.88 -3.71
C ALA A 113 7.23 -13.54 -5.11
N VAL A 114 6.34 -13.10 -5.99
CA VAL A 114 6.24 -13.61 -7.37
C VAL A 114 7.49 -13.26 -8.18
N MET A 115 8.05 -12.05 -8.01
CA MET A 115 9.32 -11.68 -8.65
C MET A 115 10.50 -12.50 -8.12
N ALA A 116 10.54 -12.77 -6.81
CA ALA A 116 11.56 -13.67 -6.24
C ALA A 116 11.43 -15.08 -6.81
N TYR A 117 10.20 -15.58 -6.97
CA TYR A 117 9.92 -16.87 -7.61
C TYR A 117 10.34 -16.88 -9.09
N ASP A 118 10.06 -15.82 -9.85
CA ASP A 118 10.51 -15.67 -11.24
C ASP A 118 12.03 -15.82 -11.35
N ARG A 119 12.79 -15.09 -10.51
CA ARG A 119 14.26 -15.16 -10.47
C ARG A 119 14.76 -16.54 -10.07
N TYR A 120 14.10 -17.20 -9.12
CA TYR A 120 14.42 -18.57 -8.73
C TYR A 120 14.27 -19.56 -9.90
N VAL A 121 13.13 -19.54 -10.61
CA VAL A 121 12.90 -20.44 -11.75
C VAL A 121 13.87 -20.15 -12.90
N ALA A 122 14.18 -18.88 -13.15
CA ALA A 122 15.17 -18.49 -14.16
C ALA A 122 16.56 -19.07 -13.89
N ILE A 123 16.98 -19.14 -12.62
CA ILE A 123 18.30 -19.67 -12.22
C ILE A 123 18.31 -21.19 -12.15
N CYS A 124 17.32 -21.80 -11.48
CA CYS A 124 17.31 -23.24 -11.22
C CYS A 124 16.84 -24.07 -12.42
N HIS A 125 16.01 -23.51 -13.30
CA HIS A 125 15.40 -24.23 -14.43
C HIS A 125 15.39 -23.42 -15.74
N PRO A 126 16.56 -23.01 -16.27
CA PRO A 126 16.65 -22.11 -17.42
C PRO A 126 16.00 -22.68 -18.69
N LEU A 127 16.11 -24.00 -18.95
CA LEU A 127 15.51 -24.63 -20.14
C LEU A 127 13.97 -24.68 -20.09
N MET A 128 13.38 -24.69 -18.90
CA MET A 128 11.93 -24.77 -18.72
C MET A 128 11.31 -23.40 -18.41
N TYR A 129 12.12 -22.35 -18.23
CA TYR A 129 11.66 -21.01 -17.84
C TYR A 129 10.56 -20.47 -18.76
N THR A 130 10.75 -20.54 -20.08
CA THR A 130 9.78 -20.04 -21.08
C THR A 130 8.48 -20.85 -21.12
N ILE A 131 8.52 -22.10 -20.66
CA ILE A 131 7.35 -22.97 -20.57
C ILE A 131 6.57 -22.71 -19.27
N ILE A 132 7.29 -22.44 -18.18
CA ILE A 132 6.73 -22.16 -16.85
C ILE A 132 6.20 -20.73 -16.78
N MET A 133 7.04 -19.71 -17.02
CA MET A 133 6.68 -18.29 -16.96
C MET A 133 6.10 -17.78 -18.29
N LYS A 134 4.95 -18.34 -18.66
CA LYS A 134 4.15 -17.84 -19.78
C LYS A 134 3.40 -16.56 -19.39
N PRO A 135 3.17 -15.61 -20.32
CA PRO A 135 2.41 -14.39 -20.05
C PRO A 135 1.02 -14.63 -19.42
N SER A 136 0.34 -15.72 -19.82
CA SER A 136 -0.95 -16.10 -19.23
C SER A 136 -0.85 -16.54 -17.77
N LEU A 137 0.26 -17.16 -17.36
CA LEU A 137 0.54 -17.45 -15.95
C LEU A 137 0.84 -16.18 -15.18
N CYS A 138 1.66 -15.27 -15.73
CA CYS A 138 1.97 -13.99 -15.09
C CYS A 138 0.70 -13.18 -14.80
N PHE A 139 -0.22 -13.08 -15.77
CA PHE A 139 -1.51 -12.43 -15.57
C PHE A 139 -2.34 -13.12 -14.48
N ARG A 140 -2.39 -14.46 -14.48
CA ARG A 140 -3.09 -15.21 -13.42
C ARG A 140 -2.47 -14.99 -12.04
N LEU A 141 -1.15 -14.91 -11.93
CA LEU A 141 -0.46 -14.66 -10.66
C LEU A 141 -0.82 -13.29 -10.09
N VAL A 142 -0.84 -12.24 -10.93
CA VAL A 142 -1.28 -10.89 -10.53
C VAL A 142 -2.76 -10.89 -10.12
N LEU A 143 -3.61 -11.60 -10.86
CA LEU A 143 -5.03 -11.68 -10.53
C LEU A 143 -5.26 -12.41 -9.19
N VAL A 144 -4.57 -13.53 -8.98
CA VAL A 144 -4.65 -14.31 -7.74
C VAL A 144 -4.09 -13.51 -6.57
N SER A 145 -2.97 -12.81 -6.72
CA SER A 145 -2.43 -11.95 -5.66
C SER A 145 -3.42 -10.86 -5.28
N GLN A 146 -4.08 -10.23 -6.27
CA GLN A 146 -5.12 -9.23 -6.00
C GLN A 146 -6.31 -9.81 -5.24
N LEU A 147 -6.77 -11.00 -5.61
CA LEU A 147 -7.88 -11.68 -4.93
C LEU A 147 -7.50 -12.08 -3.49
N ILE A 148 -6.27 -12.54 -3.26
CA ILE A 148 -5.80 -12.90 -1.91
C ILE A 148 -5.65 -11.64 -1.06
N SER A 149 -5.03 -10.58 -1.57
CA SER A 149 -4.92 -9.30 -0.85
C SER A 149 -6.28 -8.73 -0.43
N THR A 150 -7.27 -8.79 -1.33
CA THR A 150 -8.63 -8.32 -1.04
C THR A 150 -9.36 -9.22 -0.04
N ALA A 151 -9.17 -10.54 -0.10
CA ALA A 151 -9.74 -11.45 0.88
C ALA A 151 -9.11 -11.27 2.28
N ASP A 152 -7.79 -11.13 2.34
CA ASP A 152 -7.06 -10.96 3.60
C ASP A 152 -7.38 -9.62 4.28
N THR A 153 -7.43 -8.54 3.51
CA THR A 153 -7.92 -7.24 4.02
C THR A 153 -9.35 -7.29 4.49
N LEU A 154 -10.24 -7.96 3.75
CA LEU A 154 -11.63 -8.12 4.16
C LEU A 154 -11.71 -8.92 5.47
N LEU A 155 -10.94 -9.99 5.60
CA LEU A 155 -10.86 -10.79 6.81
C LEU A 155 -10.35 -9.95 7.99
N HIS A 156 -9.22 -9.24 7.82
CA HIS A 156 -8.68 -8.34 8.84
C HIS A 156 -9.71 -7.27 9.24
N THR A 157 -10.37 -6.65 8.28
CA THR A 157 -11.39 -5.62 8.53
C THR A 157 -12.62 -6.21 9.26
N LEU A 158 -13.08 -7.40 8.86
CA LEU A 158 -14.19 -8.11 9.50
C LEU A 158 -13.83 -8.57 10.92
N MET A 159 -12.60 -9.00 11.16
CA MET A 159 -12.11 -9.36 12.49
C MET A 159 -12.05 -8.13 13.39
N LEU A 160 -11.54 -7.00 12.89
CA LEU A 160 -11.53 -5.72 13.62
C LEU A 160 -12.96 -5.24 13.94
N LEU A 161 -13.89 -5.38 12.99
CA LEU A 161 -15.31 -5.06 13.22
C LEU A 161 -15.96 -6.05 14.21
N ARG A 162 -15.71 -7.35 14.10
CA ARG A 162 -16.26 -8.32 15.06
C ARG A 162 -15.72 -8.11 16.47
N LEU A 163 -14.44 -7.79 16.62
CA LEU A 163 -13.85 -7.50 17.93
C LEU A 163 -14.50 -6.27 18.57
N SER A 164 -14.82 -5.23 17.78
CA SER A 164 -15.53 -4.06 18.28
C SER A 164 -17.01 -4.32 18.60
N PHE A 165 -17.69 -5.17 17.82
CA PHE A 165 -19.10 -5.54 18.04
C PHE A 165 -19.32 -6.60 19.14
N CYS A 166 -18.36 -7.49 19.42
CA CYS A 166 -18.47 -8.50 20.50
C CYS A 166 -18.24 -7.91 21.90
N THR A 167 -17.98 -6.60 21.98
CA THR A 167 -17.63 -5.88 23.19
C THR A 167 -18.70 -4.86 23.57
N GLU A 168 -19.94 -5.32 23.71
CA GLU A 168 -21.04 -4.59 24.39
C GLU A 168 -21.01 -4.81 25.92
N LEU A 169 -19.82 -4.84 26.51
CA LEU A 169 -19.65 -4.68 27.95
C LEU A 169 -18.26 -4.09 28.19
N GLN A 170 -18.21 -2.80 28.52
CA GLN A 170 -17.07 -2.06 29.09
C GLN A 170 -15.68 -2.66 28.82
N ILE A 171 -15.00 -2.25 27.76
CA ILE A 171 -13.54 -2.42 27.67
C ILE A 171 -12.86 -1.05 27.61
N PRO A 172 -12.08 -0.68 28.65
CA PRO A 172 -11.12 0.40 28.56
C PRO A 172 -9.97 -0.03 27.65
N HIS A 173 -9.52 0.88 26.79
CA HIS A 173 -8.23 0.89 26.06
C HIS A 173 -7.31 -0.31 26.29
N PHE A 174 -7.05 -1.14 25.27
CA PHE A 174 -5.81 -1.95 25.27
C PHE A 174 -5.31 -2.52 23.92
N PHE A 175 -5.95 -2.29 22.77
CA PHE A 175 -5.43 -2.83 21.49
C PHE A 175 -5.42 -1.82 20.33
N CYS A 176 -5.03 -0.59 20.65
CA CYS A 176 -4.38 0.32 19.71
C CYS A 176 -2.97 0.56 20.27
N ASP A 177 -2.10 -0.45 20.19
CA ASP A 177 -0.69 -0.37 20.56
C ASP A 177 0.11 -0.99 19.42
N LEU A 178 0.75 -0.14 18.62
CA LEU A 178 1.91 -0.50 17.83
C LEU A 178 2.81 0.74 17.77
N ALA A 179 3.48 0.90 18.92
CA ALA A 179 4.54 1.84 19.29
C ALA A 179 4.15 3.30 19.51
#